data_AF-A0A3D1RJP2-F1
#
_entry.id   AF-A0A3D1RJP2-F1
#
_cell.length_a   1.000
_cell.length_b   1.000
_cell.length_c   1.000
_cell.angle_alpha   90.00
_cell.angle_beta   90.00
_cell.angle_gamma   90.00
#
_symmetry.space_group_name_H-M   'P 1'
#
loop_
_entity.id
_entity.type
_entity.pdbx_description
1 polymer ?
#
loop_
_entity_poly.entity_id
_entity_poly.type
_entity_poly.pdbx_seq_one_letter_code
_entity_poly.pdbx_strand_id
1 'polypeptide(L)'
;MGKRFLIYGLVGWITEVAFTGAGSLISGSMRLTGYTYLWMFPIYGLAVFLEPLHDRMRSSPWPVRGLVYTAVILIIEYMSGWLLKITLGFCPWDYTGSTAYTIDGFIRLDFMPFWFVAGLLFEKLHDFLITLQYRLKK
;
A
#
# COMPACT_ATOMS: atom_id res chain seq x y z
N MET A 1 0.42 -9.75 15.47
CA MET A 1 -0.67 -9.24 14.61
C MET A 1 -1.00 -7.79 14.94
N GLY A 2 -1.71 -7.46 16.03
CA GLY A 2 -2.18 -6.08 16.29
C GLY A 2 -1.12 -4.97 16.21
N LYS A 3 0.04 -5.14 16.87
CA LYS A 3 1.13 -4.13 16.80
C LYS A 3 1.65 -3.91 15.37
N ARG A 4 1.75 -4.98 14.57
CA ARG A 4 2.25 -4.90 13.19
C ARG A 4 1.23 -4.26 12.26
N PHE A 5 -0.06 -4.57 12.43
CA PHE A 5 -1.14 -3.89 11.73
C PHE A 5 -1.03 -2.36 11.89
N LEU A 6 -0.84 -1.88 13.12
CA LEU A 6 -0.65 -0.44 13.38
C LEU A 6 0.61 0.11 12.70
N ILE A 7 1.71 -0.64 12.71
CA ILE A 7 2.95 -0.23 12.05
C ILE A 7 2.77 -0.14 10.53
N TYR A 8 2.18 -1.15 9.89
CA TYR A 8 1.91 -1.10 8.45
C TYR A 8 0.96 0.06 8.11
N GLY A 9 -0.08 0.28 8.91
CA GLY A 9 -0.98 1.42 8.76
C GLY A 9 -0.25 2.76 8.77
N LEU A 10 0.62 2.98 9.77
CA LEU A 10 1.42 4.20 9.90
C LEU A 10 2.44 4.35 8.77
N VAL A 11 3.16 3.28 8.43
CA VAL A 11 4.15 3.30 7.34
C VAL A 11 3.48 3.60 6.01
N GLY A 12 2.31 3.00 5.74
CA GLY A 12 1.54 3.27 4.54
C GLY A 12 1.10 4.74 4.45
N TRP A 13 0.54 5.30 5.53
CA TRP A 13 0.21 6.74 5.57
C TRP A 13 1.41 7.65 5.32
N ILE A 14 2.53 7.41 6.01
CA ILE A 14 3.75 8.20 5.82
C ILE A 14 4.22 8.10 4.37
N THR A 15 4.17 6.90 3.80
CA THR A 15 4.56 6.66 2.40
C THR A 15 3.65 7.41 1.43
N GLU A 16 2.33 7.39 1.64
CA GLU A 16 1.37 8.07 0.79
C GLU A 16 1.49 9.61 0.88
N VAL A 17 1.66 10.15 2.09
CA VAL A 17 1.90 11.59 2.29
C VAL A 17 3.19 12.02 1.61
N ALA A 18 4.26 11.21 1.72
CA ALA A 18 5.52 11.48 1.03
C ALA A 18 5.35 11.38 -0.50
N PHE A 19 4.61 10.38 -0.99
CA PHE A 19 4.36 10.17 -2.42
C PHE A 19 3.56 11.30 -3.04
N THR A 20 2.43 11.69 -2.42
CA THR A 20 1.60 12.81 -2.88
C THR A 20 2.32 14.15 -2.75
N GLY A 21 3.12 14.34 -1.70
CA GLY A 21 3.97 15.51 -1.53
C GLY A 21 5.06 15.62 -2.62
N ALA A 22 5.70 14.51 -2.98
CA ALA A 22 6.62 14.45 -4.11
C ALA A 22 5.92 14.72 -5.45
N GLY A 23 4.69 14.20 -5.62
CA GLY A 23 3.84 14.54 -6.76
C GLY A 23 3.53 16.03 -6.87
N SER A 24 3.33 16.72 -5.72
CA SER A 24 3.16 18.18 -5.66
C SER A 24 4.39 18.94 -6.17
N LEU A 25 5.59 18.43 -5.89
CA LEU A 25 6.83 19.01 -6.42
C LEU A 25 6.88 18.90 -7.95
N ILE A 26 6.56 17.72 -8.47
CA ILE A 26 6.59 17.42 -9.92
C ILE A 26 5.57 18.29 -10.66
N SER A 27 4.44 18.61 -10.05
CA SER A 27 3.44 19.52 -10.61
C SER A 27 3.78 21.01 -10.44
N GLY A 28 4.98 21.35 -9.95
CA GLY A 28 5.50 22.71 -9.88
C GLY A 28 5.25 23.42 -8.55
N SER A 29 4.72 22.74 -7.53
CA SER A 29 4.48 23.31 -6.22
C SER A 29 5.60 22.97 -5.23
N MET A 30 6.42 23.95 -4.90
CA MET A 30 7.47 23.85 -3.87
C MET A 30 6.92 23.71 -2.44
N ARG A 31 5.59 23.79 -2.26
CA ARG A 31 4.95 23.62 -0.94
C ARG A 31 4.94 22.16 -0.48
N LEU A 32 5.22 21.20 -1.36
CA LEU A 32 5.29 19.77 -1.04
C LEU A 32 4.06 19.27 -0.29
N THR A 33 2.87 19.75 -0.68
CA THR A 33 1.64 19.40 0.03
C THR A 33 1.31 17.93 -0.21
N GLY A 34 1.54 17.11 0.81
CA GLY A 34 1.15 15.71 0.85
C GLY A 34 -0.17 15.51 1.60
N TYR A 35 -0.94 14.52 1.18
CA TYR A 35 -2.20 14.14 1.80
C TYR A 35 -2.39 12.63 1.73
N THR A 36 -3.31 12.13 2.55
CA THR A 36 -3.77 10.74 2.57
C THR A 36 -5.20 10.73 3.08
N TYR A 37 -5.95 9.66 2.80
CA TYR A 37 -7.28 9.46 3.35
C TYR A 37 -7.22 8.67 4.66
N LEU A 38 -8.07 9.02 5.63
CA LEU A 38 -8.10 8.30 6.90
C LEU A 38 -8.42 6.81 6.72
N TRP A 39 -9.25 6.50 5.73
CA TRP A 39 -9.60 5.12 5.34
C TRP A 39 -8.42 4.31 4.81
N MET A 40 -7.32 4.93 4.38
CA MET A 40 -6.13 4.21 3.93
C MET A 40 -5.36 3.56 5.10
N PHE A 41 -5.51 4.04 6.33
CA PHE A 41 -4.85 3.41 7.49
C PHE A 41 -5.22 1.94 7.70
N PRO A 42 -6.51 1.59 7.84
CA PRO A 42 -6.87 0.20 8.01
C PRO A 42 -6.49 -0.64 6.79
N ILE A 43 -6.54 -0.07 5.58
CA ILE A 43 -6.18 -0.75 4.32
C ILE A 43 -4.69 -1.07 4.27
N TYR A 44 -3.82 -0.11 4.57
CA TYR A 44 -2.39 -0.35 4.73
C TYR A 44 -2.11 -1.32 5.88
N GLY A 45 -2.88 -1.28 6.97
CA GLY A 45 -2.80 -2.25 8.05
C GLY A 45 -3.04 -3.69 7.58
N LEU A 46 -3.88 -3.91 6.56
CA LEU A 46 -4.10 -5.23 5.96
C LEU A 46 -2.84 -5.81 5.29
N ALA A 47 -1.78 -5.01 5.08
CA ALA A 47 -0.50 -5.53 4.62
C ALA A 47 0.10 -6.59 5.57
N VAL A 48 -0.35 -6.66 6.83
CA VAL A 48 0.00 -7.77 7.73
C VAL A 48 -0.41 -9.14 7.16
N PHE A 49 -1.42 -9.20 6.31
CA PHE A 49 -1.85 -10.43 5.63
C PHE A 49 -0.96 -10.82 4.44
N LEU A 50 -0.03 -9.95 4.02
CA LEU A 50 1.04 -10.31 3.09
C LEU A 50 2.16 -11.10 3.78
N GLU A 51 2.28 -11.07 5.12
CA GLU A 51 3.36 -11.76 5.84
C GLU A 51 3.45 -13.28 5.53
N PRO A 52 2.34 -14.06 5.57
CA PRO A 52 2.39 -15.47 5.20
C PRO A 52 2.74 -15.69 3.72
N LEU A 53 2.38 -14.72 2.85
CA LEU A 53 2.73 -14.77 1.44
C LEU A 53 4.22 -14.50 1.24
N HIS A 54 4.78 -13.52 1.94
CA HIS A 54 6.21 -13.25 1.96
C HIS A 54 6.99 -14.52 2.31
N ASP A 55 6.60 -15.19 3.40
CA ASP A 55 7.30 -16.39 3.89
C ASP A 55 7.22 -17.58 2.92
N ARG A 56 6.09 -17.76 2.23
CA ARG A 56 5.94 -18.80 1.20
C ARG A 56 6.74 -18.52 -0.06
N MET A 57 6.99 -17.25 -0.38
CA MET A 57 7.61 -16.84 -1.64
C MET A 57 9.11 -16.57 -1.55
N ARG A 58 9.75 -16.75 -0.39
CA ARG A 58 11.18 -16.41 -0.18
C ARG A 58 12.14 -17.04 -1.19
N SER A 59 11.84 -18.26 -1.66
CA SER A 59 12.66 -18.97 -2.65
C SER A 59 12.45 -18.50 -4.09
N SER A 60 11.39 -17.73 -4.35
CA SER A 60 11.07 -17.23 -5.70
C SER A 60 11.96 -16.02 -6.07
N PRO A 61 12.29 -15.82 -7.36
CA PRO A 61 13.00 -14.62 -7.82
C PRO A 61 12.27 -13.32 -7.44
N TRP A 62 13.02 -12.27 -7.11
CA TRP A 62 12.43 -10.99 -6.66
C TRP A 62 11.41 -10.37 -7.64
N PRO A 63 11.53 -10.51 -8.98
CA PRO A 63 10.51 -9.99 -9.89
C PRO A 63 9.17 -10.70 -9.73
N VAL A 64 9.20 -12.02 -9.53
CA VAL A 64 8.00 -12.82 -9.31
C VAL A 64 7.32 -12.41 -8.01
N ARG A 65 8.10 -12.22 -6.94
CA ARG A 65 7.59 -11.76 -5.65
C ARG A 65 6.91 -10.40 -5.78
N GLY A 66 7.59 -9.42 -6.36
CA GLY A 66 7.03 -8.07 -6.52
C GLY A 66 5.76 -8.04 -7.39
N LEU A 67 5.68 -8.84 -8.46
CA LEU A 67 4.47 -8.94 -9.28
C LEU A 67 3.29 -9.53 -8.49
N VAL A 68 3.52 -10.60 -7.74
CA VAL A 68 2.47 -11.20 -6.91
C VAL A 68 2.03 -10.25 -5.80
N TYR A 69 2.96 -9.56 -5.13
CA TYR A 69 2.61 -8.58 -4.10
C TYR A 69 1.81 -7.42 -4.69
N THR A 70 2.19 -6.93 -5.87
CA THR A 70 1.44 -5.90 -6.61
C THR A 70 0.00 -6.34 -6.88
N ALA A 71 -0.19 -7.56 -7.39
CA ALA A 71 -1.51 -8.09 -7.68
C ALA A 71 -2.38 -8.17 -6.42
N VAL A 72 -1.83 -8.66 -5.31
CA VAL A 72 -2.54 -8.75 -4.03
C VAL A 72 -2.88 -7.36 -3.49
N ILE A 73 -1.96 -6.39 -3.55
CA ILE A 73 -2.20 -5.01 -3.11
C ILE A 73 -3.33 -4.37 -3.92
N LEU A 74 -3.30 -4.50 -5.25
CA LEU A 74 -4.36 -3.98 -6.12
C LEU A 74 -5.72 -4.62 -5.84
N ILE A 75 -5.75 -5.93 -5.56
CA ILE A 75 -7.00 -6.62 -5.18
C ILE A 75 -7.53 -6.04 -3.86
N ILE A 76 -6.68 -5.85 -2.86
CA ILE A 76 -7.07 -5.28 -1.58
C ILE A 76 -7.59 -3.84 -1.75
N GLU A 77 -6.87 -3.00 -2.51
CA GLU A 77 -7.24 -1.61 -2.79
C GLU A 77 -8.59 -1.55 -3.51
N TYR A 78 -8.77 -2.34 -4.57
CA TYR A 78 -10.00 -2.39 -5.34
C TYR A 78 -11.18 -2.88 -4.49
N MET A 79 -11.02 -3.97 -3.74
CA MET A 79 -12.07 -4.50 -2.85
C MET A 79 -12.44 -3.49 -1.76
N SER A 80 -11.46 -2.75 -1.25
CA SER A 80 -11.70 -1.70 -0.25
C SER A 80 -12.47 -0.53 -0.84
N GLY A 81 -12.06 -0.05 -2.02
CA GLY A 81 -12.78 1.04 -2.72
C GLY A 81 -14.21 0.66 -3.09
N TRP A 82 -14.40 -0.57 -3.58
CA TRP A 82 -15.73 -1.13 -3.86
C TRP A 82 -16.60 -1.22 -2.61
N LEU A 83 -16.06 -1.75 -1.51
CA LEU A 83 -16.78 -1.86 -0.24
C LEU A 83 -17.17 -0.49 0.31
N LEU A 84 -16.26 0.49 0.26
CA LEU A 84 -16.54 1.85 0.70
C LEU A 84 -17.61 2.52 -0.18
N LYS A 85 -17.56 2.31 -1.50
CA LYS A 85 -18.61 2.82 -2.40
C LYS A 85 -19.99 2.25 -2.05
N ILE A 86 -20.10 0.95 -1.77
CA ILE A 86 -21.39 0.34 -1.41
C ILE A 86 -21.87 0.79 -0.03
N THR A 87 -20.96 0.96 0.93
CA THR A 87 -21.34 1.27 2.33
C THR A 87 -21.55 2.76 2.59
N LEU A 88 -20.77 3.63 1.96
CA LEU A 88 -20.80 5.10 2.15
C LEU A 88 -21.43 5.84 0.97
N GLY A 89 -21.65 5.16 -0.16
CA GLY A 89 -22.10 5.77 -1.42
C GLY A 89 -20.97 6.34 -2.28
N PHE A 90 -19.73 6.38 -1.79
CA PHE A 90 -18.57 6.89 -2.52
C PHE A 90 -17.26 6.22 -2.08
N CYS A 91 -16.25 6.23 -2.95
CA CYS A 91 -14.88 5.86 -2.60
C CYS A 91 -14.09 7.14 -2.24
N PRO A 92 -13.42 7.23 -1.08
CA PRO A 92 -12.70 8.44 -0.69
C PRO A 92 -11.61 8.84 -1.68
N TRP A 93 -10.89 7.85 -2.23
CA TRP A 93 -10.01 8.04 -3.37
C TRP A 93 -10.77 7.60 -4.63
N ASP A 94 -11.24 8.58 -5.40
CA ASP A 94 -11.88 8.32 -6.69
C ASP A 94 -10.95 8.80 -7.81
N TYR A 95 -10.40 7.84 -8.54
CA TYR A 95 -9.52 8.08 -9.68
C TYR A 95 -10.26 8.24 -11.01
N THR A 96 -11.60 8.26 -11.02
CA THR A 96 -12.40 8.39 -12.25
C THR A 96 -11.94 9.59 -13.08
N GLY A 97 -11.61 9.34 -14.36
CA GLY A 97 -11.16 10.38 -15.29
C GLY A 97 -9.73 10.87 -15.09
N SER A 98 -8.97 10.32 -14.14
CA SER A 98 -7.56 10.72 -13.93
C SER A 98 -6.62 10.20 -15.01
N THR A 99 -6.82 8.97 -15.49
CA THR A 99 -6.06 8.36 -16.61
C THR A 99 -6.91 7.30 -17.32
N ALA A 100 -6.43 6.79 -18.46
CA ALA A 100 -7.03 5.65 -19.15
C ALA A 100 -6.76 4.29 -18.44
N TYR A 101 -5.91 4.27 -17.42
CA TYR A 101 -5.48 3.06 -16.71
C TYR A 101 -6.29 2.81 -15.41
N THR A 102 -7.37 3.54 -15.21
CA THR A 102 -8.23 3.42 -14.03
C THR A 102 -9.23 2.28 -14.20
N ILE A 103 -9.49 1.51 -13.14
CA ILE A 103 -10.58 0.54 -13.10
C ILE A 103 -11.61 1.00 -12.07
N ASP A 104 -12.83 1.29 -12.54
CA ASP A 104 -13.99 1.74 -11.75
C ASP A 104 -13.76 2.95 -10.82
N GLY A 105 -12.66 3.68 -11.03
CA GLY A 105 -12.20 4.76 -10.15
C GLY A 105 -11.50 4.29 -8.87
N PHE A 106 -11.40 2.99 -8.60
CA PHE A 106 -10.84 2.48 -7.33
C PHE A 106 -9.33 2.25 -7.36
N ILE A 107 -8.80 1.83 -8.51
CA ILE A 107 -7.38 1.54 -8.67
C ILE A 107 -6.85 2.12 -9.98
N ARG A 108 -5.53 2.29 -10.03
CA ARG A 108 -4.76 2.78 -11.17
C ARG A 108 -3.70 1.78 -11.57
N LEU A 109 -3.81 1.19 -12.76
CA LEU A 109 -2.82 0.21 -13.24
C LEU A 109 -1.47 0.85 -13.53
N ASP A 110 -1.43 2.14 -13.83
CA ASP A 110 -0.18 2.89 -13.98
C ASP A 110 0.55 3.10 -12.63
N PHE A 111 -0.08 2.76 -11.49
CA PHE A 111 0.59 2.70 -10.19
C PHE A 111 1.25 1.36 -9.88
N MET A 112 1.10 0.35 -10.76
CA MET A 112 1.73 -0.96 -10.58
C MET A 112 3.23 -0.90 -10.27
N PRO A 113 4.06 -0.06 -10.92
CA PRO A 113 5.48 0.03 -10.58
C PRO A 113 5.74 0.50 -9.15
N PHE A 114 4.91 1.42 -8.62
CA PHE A 114 5.02 1.90 -7.24
C PHE A 114 4.60 0.81 -6.26
N TRP A 115 3.49 0.12 -6.54
CA TRP A 115 3.03 -1.01 -5.72
C TRP A 115 3.99 -2.19 -5.73
N PHE A 116 4.68 -2.43 -6.84
CA PHE A 116 5.72 -3.43 -6.95
C PHE A 116 6.87 -3.14 -5.98
N VAL A 117 7.36 -1.90 -5.97
CA VAL A 117 8.43 -1.47 -5.05
C VAL A 117 7.92 -1.52 -3.62
N ALA A 118 6.72 -1.00 -3.35
CA ALA A 118 6.12 -1.00 -2.02
C ALA A 118 5.95 -2.43 -1.45
N GLY A 119 5.52 -3.40 -2.26
CA GLY A 119 5.40 -4.79 -1.87
C GLY A 119 6.74 -5.39 -1.43
N LEU A 120 7.82 -5.13 -2.19
CA LEU A 120 9.17 -5.57 -1.79
C LEU A 120 9.69 -4.85 -0.54
N LEU A 121 9.35 -3.57 -0.36
CA LEU A 121 9.69 -2.84 0.86
C LEU A 121 8.92 -3.38 2.07
N PHE A 122 7.65 -3.77 1.91
CA PHE A 122 6.88 -4.44 2.95
C PHE A 122 7.42 -5.83 3.29
N GLU A 123 7.96 -6.58 2.31
CA GLU A 123 8.72 -7.80 2.57
C GLU A 123 9.93 -7.52 3.48
N LYS A 124 10.69 -6.45 3.23
CA LYS A 124 11.83 -6.04 4.08
C LYS A 124 11.40 -5.54 5.45
N LEU A 125 10.31 -4.78 5.52
CA LEU A 125 9.74 -4.32 6.78
C LEU A 125 9.29 -5.51 7.63
N HIS A 126 8.67 -6.51 7.02
CA HIS A 126 8.30 -7.75 7.71
C HIS A 126 9.51 -8.41 8.37
N ASP A 127 10.61 -8.60 7.63
CA ASP A 127 11.86 -9.20 8.13
C ASP A 127 12.42 -8.41 9.32
N PHE A 128 12.41 -7.08 9.21
CA PHE A 128 12.86 -6.18 10.27
C PHE A 128 11.99 -6.33 11.53
N LEU A 129 10.67 -6.35 11.39
CA LEU A 129 9.74 -6.46 12.52
C LEU A 129 9.85 -7.82 13.23
N ILE A 130 10.04 -8.91 12.48
CA ILE A 130 10.31 -10.24 13.05
C ILE A 130 11.62 -10.23 13.84
N THR A 131 12.68 -9.69 13.25
CA THR A 131 14.01 -9.61 13.89
C THR A 131 13.97 -8.78 15.16
N LEU A 132 13.31 -7.61 15.11
CA LEU A 132 13.16 -6.73 16.26
C LEU A 132 12.36 -7.40 17.38
N GLN A 133 11.26 -8.08 17.04
CA GLN A 133 10.46 -8.81 18.02
C GLN A 133 11.25 -9.91 18.72
N TYR A 134 12.13 -10.61 18.01
CA TYR A 134 13.01 -11.62 18.61
C TYR A 134 14.01 -10.97 19.59
N ARG A 135 14.64 -9.85 19.20
CA ARG A 135 15.61 -9.13 20.05
C ARG A 135 15.00 -8.58 21.34
N LEU A 136 13.77 -8.09 21.28
CA LEU A 136 13.08 -7.51 22.44
C LEU A 136 12.52 -8.55 23.42
N LYS A 137 12.47 -9.83 23.02
CA LYS A 137 12.05 -10.95 23.89
C LYS A 137 13.22 -11.60 24.63
N LYS A 138 14.45 -11.25 24.26
CA LYS A 138 15.69 -11.66 24.94
C LYS A 138 16.02 -10.66 26.03
#